data_AF-A0A1A8UBX7-F1
#
_entry.id   AF-A0A1A8UBX7-F1
#
_cell.length_a   1.000
_cell.length_b   1.000
_cell.length_c   1.000
_cell.angle_alpha   90.00
_cell.angle_beta   90.00
_cell.angle_gamma   90.00
#
_symmetry.space_group_name_H-M   'P 1'
#
loop_
_entity.id
_entity.type
_entity.pdbx_description
1 polymer ?
#
loop_
_entity_poly.entity_id
_entity_poly.type
_entity_poly.pdbx_seq_one_letter_code
_entity_poly.pdbx_strand_id
1 'polypeptide(L)'
;MMNPIRDYVPVLLVVVELMTGAGAKVPCQLNLTGPEGYVEAPPQLSSSFQSTTDCSYIISVYMGYGVEVQVMSVNLSDGDKVVFEDVGHEENMVLANESILMKGLVVRSHSNQIAIRFHSPTSQARSVLLRYQAFVLSCVFPRQLVHGDVSVSSLHSGGEAFFSCRNGYRLQGPSVLTCRNASTPYWSGREPHCLATCGGFIVNVRAGRIVSPGFPNNYSNNLTCHWVLEAPQGHKLHVHFEKVALAEDDDRLLIKNGDNIDAAVLYDSYEVEYLPVEGLLSTSRHLFIELTTDSAGTSTGAALRYQAFTTGHCYEPFVRYGNLTSSDNTWALGALVEFGCDPGYTMEQGSVTIECINPNNPQWNDTEPACRAVCSGEMTDSAGVVLSPNWPEAYDKGQDCIWGIHVEEDKRIMLDIRVLNIGKNDLLTFYDGDDLTAKVLGQYKGSKSHFKLYTSSADVTIQFQSDPATEVYGYGNGFVIHFFEVTRNDTCPELPEITNGWKSSSHPDLVQGTVVTYQC
;
A
#
# COMPACT_ATOMS: atom_id res chain seq x y z
N MET A 1 -41.89 20.48 -54.59
CA MET A 1 -41.80 19.53 -55.72
C MET A 1 -40.61 18.61 -55.46
N MET A 2 -40.73 17.35 -55.90
CA MET A 2 -39.79 16.22 -55.82
C MET A 2 -39.69 15.44 -54.49
N ASN A 3 -40.51 14.37 -54.47
CA ASN A 3 -40.44 13.04 -53.86
C ASN A 3 -39.15 12.55 -53.16
N PRO A 4 -39.30 11.71 -52.12
CA PRO A 4 -38.32 10.68 -51.77
C PRO A 4 -38.53 9.41 -52.62
N ILE A 5 -37.43 8.86 -53.12
CA ILE A 5 -37.35 7.59 -53.82
C ILE A 5 -37.51 6.46 -52.80
N ARG A 6 -38.57 5.64 -52.97
CA ARG A 6 -38.68 4.30 -52.41
C ARG A 6 -37.90 3.37 -53.33
N ASP A 7 -36.84 2.76 -52.83
CA ASP A 7 -36.30 1.54 -53.44
C ASP A 7 -36.48 0.35 -52.51
N TYR A 8 -37.17 -0.63 -53.09
CA TYR A 8 -37.52 -1.94 -52.57
C TYR A 8 -36.25 -2.80 -52.41
N VAL A 9 -36.16 -3.53 -51.30
CA VAL A 9 -35.27 -4.70 -51.17
C VAL A 9 -36.14 -5.88 -50.71
N PRO A 10 -36.06 -7.05 -51.36
CA PRO A 10 -37.12 -8.05 -51.35
C PRO A 10 -37.18 -8.84 -50.03
N VAL A 11 -38.40 -9.08 -49.55
CA VAL A 11 -38.68 -10.11 -48.55
C VAL A 11 -38.53 -11.46 -49.25
N LEU A 12 -37.40 -12.13 -49.04
CA LEU A 12 -37.21 -13.52 -49.43
C LEU A 12 -38.00 -14.40 -48.46
N LEU A 13 -39.23 -14.74 -48.83
CA LEU A 13 -40.00 -15.80 -48.18
C LEU A 13 -39.39 -17.15 -48.59
N VAL A 14 -38.45 -17.65 -47.78
CA VAL A 14 -37.99 -19.03 -47.90
C VAL A 14 -39.06 -19.91 -47.24
N VAL A 15 -39.92 -20.49 -48.07
CA VAL A 15 -40.78 -21.61 -47.69
C VAL A 15 -39.88 -22.83 -47.57
N VAL A 16 -39.63 -23.32 -46.35
CA VAL A 16 -38.92 -24.58 -46.12
C VAL A 16 -39.95 -25.71 -46.19
N GLU A 17 -39.96 -26.46 -47.28
CA GLU A 17 -40.64 -27.76 -47.36
C GLU A 17 -39.93 -28.76 -46.42
N LEU A 18 -40.68 -29.36 -45.50
CA LEU A 18 -40.23 -30.45 -44.63
C LEU A 18 -40.08 -31.72 -45.47
N MET A 19 -38.87 -32.02 -45.90
CA MET A 19 -38.49 -33.38 -46.32
C MET A 19 -38.23 -34.23 -45.07
N THR A 20 -39.03 -35.26 -44.89
CA THR A 20 -38.85 -36.32 -43.89
C THR A 20 -37.51 -37.02 -44.08
N GLY A 21 -36.61 -36.91 -43.11
CA GLY A 21 -35.31 -37.57 -43.07
C GLY A 21 -34.78 -37.67 -41.64
N ALA A 22 -34.14 -38.80 -41.32
CA ALA A 22 -33.80 -39.25 -39.97
C ALA A 22 -32.85 -38.31 -39.18
N GLY A 23 -33.14 -38.15 -37.88
CA GLY A 23 -32.21 -37.88 -36.77
C GLY A 23 -31.09 -36.86 -36.98
N ALA A 24 -31.39 -35.56 -36.96
CA ALA A 24 -30.40 -34.50 -36.82
C ALA A 24 -30.63 -33.73 -35.50
N LYS A 25 -29.58 -33.62 -34.67
CA LYS A 25 -29.55 -32.73 -33.49
C LYS A 25 -29.76 -31.29 -33.97
N VAL A 26 -30.78 -30.59 -33.48
CA VAL A 26 -30.99 -29.17 -33.77
C VAL A 26 -30.23 -28.34 -32.73
N PRO A 27 -29.18 -27.59 -33.08
CA PRO A 27 -28.47 -26.73 -32.12
C PRO A 27 -29.32 -25.50 -31.80
N CYS A 28 -29.56 -25.25 -30.51
CA CYS A 28 -30.15 -24.01 -30.01
C CYS A 28 -29.02 -23.01 -29.75
N GLN A 29 -28.55 -22.35 -30.81
CA GLN A 29 -27.57 -21.26 -30.71
C GLN A 29 -28.29 -19.91 -30.76
N LEU A 30 -28.10 -19.08 -29.73
CA LEU A 30 -28.72 -17.76 -29.66
C LEU A 30 -27.69 -16.71 -29.24
N ASN A 31 -27.58 -15.64 -30.04
CA ASN A 31 -26.73 -14.50 -29.73
C ASN A 31 -27.60 -13.31 -29.28
N LEU A 32 -27.30 -12.77 -28.11
CA LEU A 32 -28.03 -11.68 -27.47
C LEU A 32 -27.12 -10.46 -27.34
N THR A 33 -27.60 -9.29 -27.77
CA THR A 33 -26.81 -8.05 -27.79
C THR A 33 -27.41 -6.90 -26.98
N GLY A 34 -28.57 -7.12 -26.34
CA GLY A 34 -29.23 -6.12 -25.50
C GLY A 34 -28.44 -5.81 -24.22
N PRO A 35 -28.63 -4.63 -23.61
CA PRO A 35 -27.98 -4.27 -22.35
C PRO A 35 -28.54 -5.04 -21.15
N GLU A 36 -29.75 -5.58 -21.25
CA GLU A 36 -30.38 -6.44 -20.25
C GLU A 36 -31.32 -7.42 -20.94
N GLY A 37 -31.66 -8.52 -20.27
CA GLY A 37 -32.61 -9.50 -20.78
C GLY A 37 -32.70 -10.76 -19.93
N TYR A 38 -33.39 -11.75 -20.48
CA TYR A 38 -33.58 -13.06 -19.84
C TYR A 38 -33.16 -14.17 -20.80
N VAL A 39 -32.56 -15.22 -20.25
CA VAL A 39 -32.23 -16.46 -20.96
C VAL A 39 -32.99 -17.59 -20.29
N GLU A 40 -33.79 -18.29 -21.09
CA GLU A 40 -34.42 -19.55 -20.68
C GLU A 40 -33.76 -20.69 -21.46
N ALA A 41 -33.16 -21.63 -20.73
CA ALA A 41 -32.46 -22.77 -21.28
C ALA A 41 -33.13 -24.07 -20.84
N PRO A 42 -33.69 -24.89 -21.77
CA PRO A 42 -33.83 -24.68 -23.22
C PRO A 42 -34.98 -23.71 -23.58
N PRO A 43 -35.01 -23.12 -24.80
CA PRO A 43 -36.02 -22.14 -25.20
C PRO A 43 -37.42 -22.76 -25.31
N GLN A 44 -38.48 -22.01 -24.99
CA GLN A 44 -39.87 -22.46 -25.18
C GLN A 44 -40.28 -22.40 -26.66
N LEU A 45 -39.85 -23.38 -27.45
CA LEU A 45 -40.39 -23.66 -28.78
C LEU A 45 -41.19 -24.96 -28.76
N SER A 46 -42.45 -24.84 -29.18
CA SER A 46 -43.49 -25.85 -29.13
C SER A 46 -43.17 -27.13 -29.91
N SER A 47 -43.35 -28.27 -29.23
CA SER A 47 -43.93 -29.53 -29.73
C SER A 47 -43.07 -30.62 -30.40
N SER A 48 -41.74 -30.55 -30.49
CA SER A 48 -40.98 -31.74 -30.94
C SER A 48 -39.49 -31.76 -30.56
N PHE A 49 -39.15 -32.16 -29.33
CA PHE A 49 -37.76 -32.49 -28.97
C PHE A 49 -37.68 -33.92 -28.43
N GLN A 50 -37.55 -34.88 -29.35
CA GLN A 50 -37.05 -36.23 -29.08
C GLN A 50 -35.55 -36.27 -29.42
N SER A 51 -34.68 -35.72 -28.56
CA SER A 51 -33.23 -36.02 -28.49
C SER A 51 -32.53 -35.08 -27.48
N THR A 52 -31.30 -35.44 -27.10
CA THR A 52 -30.37 -34.65 -26.27
C THR A 52 -30.36 -33.17 -26.66
N THR A 53 -30.55 -32.27 -25.71
CA THR A 53 -30.53 -30.82 -25.94
C THR A 53 -29.14 -30.27 -25.65
N ASP A 54 -28.57 -29.54 -26.61
CA ASP A 54 -27.27 -28.87 -26.51
C ASP A 54 -27.46 -27.43 -27.01
N CYS A 55 -27.58 -26.50 -26.07
CA CYS A 55 -27.84 -25.09 -26.33
C CYS A 55 -26.64 -24.24 -25.94
N SER A 56 -26.33 -23.25 -26.77
CA SER A 56 -25.27 -22.28 -26.52
C SER A 56 -25.81 -20.87 -26.69
N TYR A 57 -25.76 -20.08 -25.63
CA TYR A 57 -26.18 -18.69 -25.61
C TYR A 57 -24.95 -17.81 -25.50
N ILE A 58 -24.75 -16.86 -26.40
CA ILE A 58 -23.67 -15.88 -26.31
C ILE A 58 -24.30 -14.52 -26.08
N ILE A 59 -23.97 -13.90 -24.95
CA ILE A 59 -24.42 -12.54 -24.63
C ILE A 59 -23.22 -11.62 -24.87
N SER A 60 -23.39 -10.63 -25.74
CA SER A 60 -22.36 -9.66 -26.08
C SER A 60 -22.87 -8.24 -25.86
N VAL A 61 -22.25 -7.52 -24.94
CA VAL A 61 -22.56 -6.11 -24.65
C VAL A 61 -21.53 -5.18 -25.28
N TYR A 62 -21.75 -3.88 -25.15
CA TYR A 62 -20.87 -2.84 -25.68
C TYR A 62 -19.50 -2.86 -24.97
N MET A 63 -18.45 -2.43 -25.68
CA MET A 63 -17.09 -2.38 -25.13
C MET A 63 -17.03 -1.50 -23.87
N GLY A 64 -16.23 -1.92 -22.89
CA GLY A 64 -16.11 -1.25 -21.60
C GLY A 64 -17.16 -1.68 -20.59
N TYR A 65 -18.00 -2.65 -20.96
CA TYR A 65 -19.03 -3.22 -20.11
C TYR A 65 -18.92 -4.74 -20.13
N GLY A 66 -19.27 -5.37 -19.03
CA GLY A 66 -19.32 -6.80 -18.84
C GLY A 66 -20.76 -7.26 -18.65
N VAL A 67 -20.96 -8.57 -18.65
CA VAL A 67 -22.27 -9.18 -18.46
C VAL A 67 -22.34 -9.76 -17.06
N GLU A 68 -23.28 -9.24 -16.28
CA GLU A 68 -23.68 -9.82 -15.00
C GLU A 68 -24.89 -10.72 -15.25
N VAL A 69 -24.80 -11.98 -14.86
CA VAL A 69 -25.87 -12.97 -14.99
C VAL A 69 -26.31 -13.42 -13.61
N GLN A 70 -27.58 -13.18 -13.29
CA GLN A 70 -28.24 -13.62 -12.07
C GLN A 70 -29.10 -14.86 -12.34
N VAL A 71 -28.92 -15.87 -11.52
CA VAL A 71 -29.67 -17.12 -11.58
C VAL A 71 -31.03 -16.95 -10.88
N MET A 72 -32.12 -16.94 -11.66
CA MET A 72 -33.48 -16.70 -11.15
C MET A 72 -34.17 -17.99 -10.69
N SER A 73 -34.01 -19.08 -11.45
CA SER A 73 -34.46 -20.41 -11.09
C SER A 73 -33.62 -21.48 -11.79
N VAL A 74 -33.40 -22.60 -11.10
CA VAL A 74 -32.62 -23.74 -11.59
C VAL A 74 -33.40 -25.01 -11.30
N ASN A 75 -33.56 -25.86 -12.32
CA ASN A 75 -34.12 -27.20 -12.18
C ASN A 75 -33.27 -28.17 -13.01
N LEU A 76 -32.27 -28.81 -12.38
CA LEU A 76 -31.26 -29.64 -13.05
C LEU A 76 -31.32 -31.13 -12.65
N SER A 77 -31.03 -31.95 -13.65
CA SER A 77 -30.81 -33.40 -13.68
C SER A 77 -29.49 -33.92 -13.12
N ASP A 78 -29.45 -35.15 -12.58
CA ASP A 78 -28.23 -35.95 -12.63
C ASP A 78 -27.82 -36.16 -14.09
N GLY A 79 -26.69 -35.56 -14.48
CA GLY A 79 -26.15 -35.58 -15.84
C GLY A 79 -26.41 -34.32 -16.69
N ASP A 80 -27.21 -33.36 -16.21
CA ASP A 80 -27.35 -32.06 -16.87
C ASP A 80 -26.12 -31.18 -16.55
N LYS A 81 -25.60 -30.49 -17.58
CA LYS A 81 -24.42 -29.61 -17.44
C LYS A 81 -24.76 -28.20 -17.86
N VAL A 82 -24.32 -27.24 -17.06
CA VAL A 82 -24.46 -25.81 -17.36
C VAL A 82 -23.14 -25.14 -17.09
N VAL A 83 -22.54 -24.53 -18.10
CA VAL A 83 -21.24 -23.88 -17.99
C VAL A 83 -21.35 -22.43 -18.44
N PHE A 84 -20.83 -21.53 -17.61
CA PHE A 84 -20.70 -20.10 -17.90
C PHE A 84 -19.23 -19.86 -18.23
N GLU A 85 -18.96 -19.36 -19.43
CA GLU A 85 -17.61 -19.11 -19.93
C GLU A 85 -17.47 -17.63 -20.30
N ASP A 86 -16.40 -16.98 -19.86
CA ASP A 86 -15.96 -15.73 -20.47
C ASP A 86 -15.34 -16.04 -21.82
N VAL A 87 -15.85 -15.44 -22.89
CA VAL A 87 -15.44 -15.72 -24.28
C VAL A 87 -14.85 -14.52 -25.00
N GLY A 88 -14.57 -13.43 -24.27
CA GLY A 88 -13.95 -12.23 -24.86
C GLY A 88 -12.43 -12.24 -24.90
N HIS A 89 -11.80 -13.32 -24.45
CA HIS A 89 -10.35 -13.55 -24.47
C HIS A 89 -9.99 -14.66 -25.46
N GLU A 90 -8.70 -14.86 -25.77
CA GLU A 90 -8.25 -15.94 -26.67
C GLU A 90 -8.57 -17.35 -26.13
N GLU A 91 -8.62 -17.49 -24.79
CA GLU A 91 -9.02 -18.72 -24.11
C GLU A 91 -10.31 -18.50 -23.32
N ASN A 92 -11.26 -19.44 -23.45
CA ASN A 92 -12.50 -19.43 -22.70
C ASN A 92 -12.22 -19.72 -21.21
N MET A 93 -12.62 -18.81 -20.33
CA MET A 93 -12.45 -18.99 -18.89
C MET A 93 -13.77 -19.39 -18.24
N VAL A 94 -13.82 -20.55 -17.60
CA VAL A 94 -15.03 -21.00 -16.89
C VAL A 94 -15.25 -20.15 -15.64
N LEU A 95 -16.38 -19.45 -15.58
CA LEU A 95 -16.80 -18.59 -14.48
C LEU A 95 -17.66 -19.33 -13.46
N ALA A 96 -18.52 -20.25 -13.93
CA ALA A 96 -19.38 -21.08 -13.10
C ALA A 96 -19.78 -22.36 -13.84
N ASN A 97 -20.14 -23.39 -13.09
CA ASN A 97 -20.60 -24.68 -13.60
C ASN A 97 -21.88 -25.15 -12.88
N GLU A 98 -22.40 -26.32 -13.25
CA GLU A 98 -23.61 -26.91 -12.66
C GLU A 98 -23.48 -27.18 -11.16
N SER A 99 -22.26 -27.41 -10.66
CA SER A 99 -22.01 -27.80 -9.27
C SER A 99 -22.26 -26.68 -8.26
N ILE A 100 -22.11 -25.42 -8.71
CA ILE A 100 -22.29 -24.22 -7.87
C ILE A 100 -23.54 -23.42 -8.25
N LEU A 101 -24.33 -23.91 -9.22
CA LEU A 101 -25.48 -23.20 -9.75
C LEU A 101 -26.67 -23.26 -8.78
N MET A 102 -26.96 -22.15 -8.12
CA MET A 102 -28.07 -22.02 -7.18
C MET A 102 -28.84 -20.73 -7.43
N LYS A 103 -30.13 -20.71 -7.07
CA LYS A 103 -30.96 -19.50 -7.15
C LYS A 103 -30.30 -18.36 -6.36
N GLY A 104 -30.16 -17.20 -6.99
CA GLY A 104 -29.51 -16.02 -6.41
C GLY A 104 -28.01 -15.91 -6.70
N LEU A 105 -27.37 -16.92 -7.29
CA LEU A 105 -25.99 -16.81 -7.75
C LEU A 105 -25.87 -15.69 -8.80
N VAL A 106 -24.84 -14.86 -8.67
CA VAL A 106 -24.49 -13.80 -9.62
C VAL A 106 -23.12 -14.10 -10.18
N VAL A 107 -23.04 -14.22 -11.50
CA VAL A 107 -21.82 -14.49 -12.27
C VAL A 107 -21.48 -13.24 -13.08
N ARG A 108 -20.25 -12.76 -13.04
CA ARG A 108 -19.80 -11.58 -13.80
C ARG A 108 -18.69 -11.97 -14.77
N SER A 109 -18.81 -11.58 -16.03
CA SER A 109 -17.73 -11.72 -16.99
C SER A 109 -16.63 -10.68 -16.76
N HIS A 110 -15.40 -11.02 -17.13
CA HIS A 110 -14.24 -10.12 -17.17
C HIS A 110 -14.16 -9.37 -18.51
N SER A 111 -14.81 -9.87 -19.56
CA SER A 111 -14.94 -9.22 -20.85
C SER A 111 -16.38 -8.79 -21.15
N ASN A 112 -16.58 -8.16 -22.31
CA ASN A 112 -17.91 -7.81 -22.82
C ASN A 112 -18.73 -8.98 -23.36
N GLN A 113 -18.25 -10.23 -23.22
CA GLN A 113 -18.95 -11.41 -23.70
C GLN A 113 -18.96 -12.55 -22.69
N ILE A 114 -20.12 -13.19 -22.54
CA ILE A 114 -20.27 -14.42 -21.77
C ILE A 114 -21.02 -15.45 -22.61
N ALA A 115 -20.53 -16.68 -22.62
CA ALA A 115 -21.21 -17.83 -23.20
C ALA A 115 -21.81 -18.70 -22.09
N ILE A 116 -23.04 -19.15 -22.31
CA ILE A 116 -23.77 -20.05 -21.43
C ILE A 116 -24.08 -21.30 -22.24
N ARG A 117 -23.49 -22.43 -21.86
CA ARG A 117 -23.71 -23.72 -22.50
C ARG A 117 -24.60 -24.59 -21.61
N PHE A 118 -25.71 -25.06 -22.15
CA PHE A 118 -26.63 -25.97 -21.48
C PHE A 118 -26.66 -27.28 -22.25
N HIS A 119 -26.35 -28.38 -21.57
CA HIS A 119 -26.38 -29.72 -22.14
C HIS A 119 -27.24 -30.63 -21.26
N SER A 120 -28.32 -31.20 -21.82
CA SER A 120 -29.12 -32.22 -21.15
C SER A 120 -29.20 -33.51 -21.98
N PRO A 121 -28.78 -34.65 -21.41
CA PRO A 121 -28.88 -35.95 -22.07
C PRO A 121 -30.30 -36.55 -22.04
N THR A 122 -31.25 -35.96 -21.30
CA THR A 122 -32.60 -36.53 -21.08
C THR A 122 -33.71 -35.64 -21.66
N SER A 123 -34.86 -36.24 -22.01
CA SER A 123 -35.98 -35.57 -22.67
C SER A 123 -37.01 -34.92 -21.73
N GLN A 124 -36.72 -34.82 -20.43
CA GLN A 124 -37.63 -34.23 -19.45
C GLN A 124 -37.58 -32.68 -19.50
N ALA A 125 -38.73 -32.03 -19.30
CA ALA A 125 -38.86 -30.57 -19.28
C ALA A 125 -38.15 -29.99 -18.04
N ARG A 126 -36.88 -29.64 -18.22
CA ARG A 126 -36.02 -28.99 -17.23
C ARG A 126 -35.60 -27.65 -17.77
N SER A 127 -35.50 -26.65 -16.90
CA SER A 127 -35.18 -25.30 -17.33
C SER A 127 -34.32 -24.55 -16.33
N VAL A 128 -33.48 -23.68 -16.87
CA VAL A 128 -32.73 -22.67 -16.15
C VAL A 128 -33.21 -21.31 -16.65
N LEU A 129 -33.64 -20.46 -15.72
CA LEU A 129 -34.00 -19.07 -16.00
C LEU A 129 -32.91 -18.16 -15.44
N LEU A 130 -32.33 -17.36 -16.33
CA LEU A 130 -31.26 -16.43 -16.05
C LEU A 130 -31.71 -15.03 -16.42
N ARG A 131 -31.35 -14.05 -15.61
CA ARG A 131 -31.46 -12.63 -15.95
C ARG A 131 -30.06 -12.10 -16.18
N TYR A 132 -29.84 -11.36 -17.26
CA TYR A 132 -28.56 -10.71 -17.49
C TYR A 132 -28.72 -9.19 -17.58
N GLN A 133 -27.67 -8.48 -17.20
CA GLN A 133 -27.56 -7.02 -17.35
C GLN A 133 -26.11 -6.61 -17.58
N ALA A 134 -25.92 -5.51 -18.30
CA ALA A 134 -24.62 -4.90 -18.54
C ALA A 134 -24.16 -4.14 -17.29
N PHE A 135 -22.90 -4.33 -16.90
CA PHE A 135 -22.26 -3.55 -15.84
C PHE A 135 -20.95 -2.95 -16.36
N VAL A 136 -20.50 -1.83 -15.79
CA VAL A 136 -19.30 -1.15 -16.26
C VAL A 136 -18.05 -1.95 -15.89
N LEU A 137 -17.19 -2.25 -16.86
CA LEU A 137 -15.87 -2.81 -16.60
C LEU A 137 -14.89 -1.68 -16.24
N SER A 138 -13.87 -2.04 -15.48
CA SER A 138 -12.82 -1.13 -15.04
C SER A 138 -11.45 -1.69 -15.39
N CYS A 139 -10.52 -0.81 -15.71
CA CYS A 139 -9.11 -1.14 -15.68
C CYS A 139 -8.71 -1.59 -14.27
N VAL A 140 -7.78 -2.54 -14.17
CA VAL A 140 -7.21 -2.94 -12.88
C VAL A 140 -6.52 -1.73 -12.22
N PHE A 141 -6.59 -1.62 -10.90
CA PHE A 141 -5.85 -0.57 -10.19
C PHE A 141 -4.35 -0.74 -10.48
N PRO A 142 -3.65 0.30 -10.98
CA PRO A 142 -2.22 0.19 -11.29
C PRO A 142 -1.42 -0.23 -10.06
N ARG A 143 -0.37 -1.02 -10.26
CA ARG A 143 0.50 -1.40 -9.14
C ARG A 143 1.15 -0.16 -8.52
N GLN A 144 1.22 -0.12 -7.19
CA GLN A 144 1.89 0.96 -6.49
C GLN A 144 3.39 0.95 -6.84
N LEU A 145 3.94 2.12 -7.16
CA LEU A 145 5.34 2.24 -7.54
C LEU A 145 6.25 2.13 -6.33
N VAL A 146 7.32 1.35 -6.47
CA VAL A 146 8.43 1.38 -5.52
C VAL A 146 9.05 2.78 -5.57
N HIS A 147 9.14 3.44 -4.41
CA HIS A 147 9.61 4.83 -4.28
C HIS A 147 8.79 5.88 -5.05
N GLY A 148 7.53 5.58 -5.36
CA GLY A 148 6.61 6.50 -6.01
C GLY A 148 5.23 6.47 -5.39
N ASP A 149 4.32 7.15 -6.06
CA ASP A 149 2.90 7.12 -5.77
C ASP A 149 2.08 7.15 -7.06
N VAL A 150 0.86 6.61 -6.98
CA VAL A 150 -0.10 6.59 -8.08
C VAL A 150 -1.43 7.14 -7.60
N SER A 151 -1.92 8.15 -8.32
CA SER A 151 -3.29 8.67 -8.14
C SER A 151 -4.10 8.37 -9.39
N VAL A 152 -5.35 7.98 -9.22
CA VAL A 152 -6.22 7.60 -10.33
C VAL A 152 -7.49 8.45 -10.29
N SER A 153 -7.84 9.07 -11.42
CA SER A 153 -9.07 9.87 -11.51
C SER A 153 -10.32 8.99 -11.63
N SER A 154 -10.22 7.90 -12.39
CA SER A 154 -11.26 6.88 -12.55
C SER A 154 -10.63 5.61 -13.12
N LEU A 155 -11.13 4.44 -12.72
CA LEU A 155 -10.74 3.16 -13.32
C LEU A 155 -11.58 2.81 -14.56
N HIS A 156 -12.62 3.58 -14.84
CA HIS A 156 -13.48 3.36 -16.01
C HIS A 156 -12.81 3.89 -17.29
N SER A 157 -13.30 3.43 -18.44
CA SER A 157 -12.86 3.89 -19.77
C SER A 157 -12.77 5.42 -19.85
N GLY A 158 -11.61 5.93 -20.29
CA GLY A 158 -11.30 7.36 -20.35
C GLY A 158 -10.70 7.95 -19.07
N GLY A 159 -10.67 7.21 -17.97
CA GLY A 159 -9.97 7.60 -16.75
C GLY A 159 -8.45 7.60 -16.91
N GLU A 160 -7.77 8.34 -16.03
CA GLU A 160 -6.32 8.56 -16.08
C GLU A 160 -5.65 8.17 -14.76
N ALA A 161 -4.51 7.51 -14.86
CA ALA A 161 -3.61 7.23 -13.75
C ALA A 161 -2.37 8.13 -13.85
N PHE A 162 -2.11 8.90 -12.80
CA PHE A 162 -1.00 9.84 -12.68
C PHE A 162 0.08 9.24 -11.77
N PHE A 163 1.30 9.19 -12.28
CA PHE A 163 2.44 8.60 -11.61
C PHE A 163 3.44 9.67 -11.20
N SER A 164 3.89 9.60 -9.96
CA SER A 164 4.90 10.52 -9.41
C SER A 164 5.94 9.76 -8.60
N CYS A 165 7.16 10.28 -8.53
CA CYS A 165 8.23 9.71 -7.73
C CYS A 165 8.46 10.51 -6.46
N ARG A 166 8.89 9.84 -5.40
CA ARG A 166 9.34 10.49 -4.17
C ARG A 166 10.64 11.29 -4.43
N ASN A 167 10.90 12.29 -3.59
CA ASN A 167 12.11 13.10 -3.68
C ASN A 167 13.38 12.23 -3.70
N GLY A 168 14.27 12.51 -4.64
CA GLY A 168 15.49 11.73 -4.89
C GLY A 168 15.36 10.67 -5.99
N TYR A 169 14.15 10.37 -6.46
CA TYR A 169 13.91 9.46 -7.58
C TYR A 169 13.34 10.19 -8.78
N ARG A 170 13.68 9.69 -9.97
CA ARG A 170 13.20 10.22 -11.24
C ARG A 170 12.31 9.19 -11.93
N LEU A 171 11.20 9.68 -12.50
CA LEU A 171 10.27 8.84 -13.24
C LEU A 171 10.86 8.43 -14.59
N GLN A 172 10.94 7.13 -14.82
CA GLN A 172 11.31 6.52 -16.10
C GLN A 172 10.07 5.86 -16.72
N GLY A 173 9.51 6.49 -17.75
CA GLY A 173 8.31 6.04 -18.44
C GLY A 173 7.25 7.14 -18.53
N PRO A 174 6.02 6.81 -18.96
CA PRO A 174 4.93 7.76 -19.07
C PRO A 174 4.45 8.19 -17.67
N SER A 175 4.28 9.50 -17.44
CA SER A 175 3.71 10.05 -16.20
C SER A 175 2.20 9.90 -16.11
N VAL A 176 1.53 9.61 -17.23
CA VAL A 176 0.08 9.42 -17.30
C VAL A 176 -0.24 8.21 -18.17
N LEU A 177 -1.11 7.34 -17.68
CA LEU A 177 -1.72 6.26 -18.46
C LEU A 177 -3.24 6.48 -18.53
N THR A 178 -3.83 6.21 -19.69
CA THR A 178 -5.28 6.35 -19.91
C THR A 178 -5.93 4.97 -20.03
N CYS A 179 -7.04 4.75 -19.32
CA CYS A 179 -7.81 3.52 -19.43
C CYS A 179 -8.53 3.48 -20.77
N ARG A 180 -8.18 2.50 -21.61
CA ARG A 180 -8.69 2.35 -22.98
C ARG A 180 -9.92 1.46 -23.01
N ASN A 181 -10.92 1.90 -23.79
CA ASN A 181 -12.13 1.12 -24.00
C ASN A 181 -11.83 -0.09 -24.91
N ALA A 182 -12.21 -1.28 -24.46
CA ALA A 182 -12.03 -2.54 -25.18
C ALA A 182 -13.00 -3.60 -24.63
N SER A 183 -12.96 -4.82 -25.19
CA SER A 183 -13.68 -5.98 -24.63
C SER A 183 -13.34 -6.21 -23.16
N THR A 184 -12.06 -6.06 -22.82
CA THR A 184 -11.53 -6.00 -21.47
C THR A 184 -10.73 -4.70 -21.34
N PRO A 185 -11.19 -3.69 -20.58
CA PRO A 185 -10.47 -2.41 -20.46
C PRO A 185 -9.04 -2.59 -19.96
N TYR A 186 -8.11 -1.85 -20.56
CA TYR A 186 -6.68 -1.94 -20.24
C TYR A 186 -6.01 -0.56 -20.28
N TRP A 187 -4.90 -0.40 -19.55
CA TRP A 187 -4.12 0.83 -19.55
C TRP A 187 -3.36 1.03 -20.85
N SER A 188 -3.26 2.28 -21.32
CA SER A 188 -2.60 2.63 -22.59
C SER A 188 -1.13 2.23 -22.72
N GLY A 189 -0.50 1.76 -21.65
CA GLY A 189 0.91 1.37 -21.59
C GLY A 189 1.24 0.63 -20.30
N ARG A 190 2.53 0.36 -20.11
CA ARG A 190 3.06 -0.23 -18.88
C ARG A 190 3.35 0.84 -17.84
N GLU A 191 3.29 0.46 -16.58
CA GLU A 191 3.59 1.34 -15.45
C GLU A 191 5.06 1.82 -15.50
N PRO A 192 5.32 3.10 -15.17
CA PRO A 192 6.66 3.65 -15.10
C PRO A 192 7.41 3.17 -13.84
N HIS A 193 8.73 3.44 -13.80
CA HIS A 193 9.58 3.11 -12.65
C HIS A 193 10.19 4.37 -12.05
N CYS A 194 10.37 4.40 -10.73
CA CYS A 194 11.09 5.48 -10.04
C CYS A 194 12.50 5.03 -9.71
N LEU A 195 13.50 5.63 -10.37
CA LEU A 195 14.91 5.25 -10.19
C LEU A 195 15.73 6.42 -9.66
N ALA A 196 16.66 6.10 -8.77
CA ALA A 196 17.70 7.02 -8.31
C ALA A 196 18.72 7.24 -9.43
N THR A 197 18.97 8.50 -9.79
CA THR A 197 19.91 8.84 -10.87
C THR A 197 21.33 8.97 -10.33
N CYS A 198 22.28 8.33 -11.00
CA CYS A 198 23.71 8.49 -10.74
C CYS A 198 24.19 9.82 -11.34
N GLY A 199 24.08 10.90 -10.57
CA GLY A 199 24.48 12.24 -10.94
C GLY A 199 23.43 13.10 -11.64
N GLY A 200 23.82 14.33 -11.97
CA GLY A 200 23.01 15.33 -12.66
C GLY A 200 23.24 16.77 -12.18
N PHE A 201 22.88 17.75 -13.01
CA PHE A 201 22.88 19.17 -12.66
C PHE A 201 21.46 19.58 -12.26
N ILE A 202 21.28 19.98 -11.00
CA ILE A 202 19.97 20.34 -10.43
C ILE A 202 19.96 21.84 -10.13
N VAL A 203 19.24 22.60 -10.96
CA VAL A 203 19.18 24.05 -10.91
C VAL A 203 18.01 24.58 -10.09
N ASN A 204 18.19 25.78 -9.55
CA ASN A 204 17.17 26.52 -8.81
C ASN A 204 16.56 25.69 -7.68
N VAL A 205 17.40 24.95 -6.96
CA VAL A 205 16.95 24.07 -5.88
C VAL A 205 16.48 24.86 -4.67
N ARG A 206 15.34 24.47 -4.10
CA ARG A 206 14.82 25.02 -2.83
C ARG A 206 14.93 24.03 -1.70
N ALA A 207 14.47 22.81 -1.95
CA ALA A 207 14.67 21.67 -1.08
C ALA A 207 14.59 20.41 -1.92
N GLY A 208 15.20 19.34 -1.47
CA GLY A 208 15.15 18.06 -2.16
C GLY A 208 16.01 17.02 -1.49
N ARG A 209 16.20 15.91 -2.20
CA ARG A 209 16.90 14.74 -1.70
C ARG A 209 17.75 14.15 -2.82
N ILE A 210 18.94 13.69 -2.49
CA ILE A 210 19.80 12.85 -3.34
C ILE A 210 19.86 11.47 -2.69
N VAL A 211 19.74 10.44 -3.51
CA VAL A 211 19.99 9.06 -3.10
C VAL A 211 20.94 8.38 -4.06
N SER A 212 21.77 7.49 -3.53
CA SER A 212 22.59 6.60 -4.33
C SER A 212 21.72 5.65 -5.15
N PRO A 213 22.18 5.23 -6.34
CA PRO A 213 21.51 4.17 -7.11
C PRO A 213 21.26 2.93 -6.26
N GLY A 214 20.05 2.37 -6.32
CA GLY A 214 19.67 1.18 -5.55
C GLY A 214 19.08 1.44 -4.17
N PHE A 215 19.32 2.61 -3.56
CA PHE A 215 18.80 2.95 -2.22
C PHE A 215 17.27 2.73 -2.16
N PRO A 216 16.72 2.14 -1.08
CA PRO A 216 17.36 1.73 0.17
C PRO A 216 18.00 0.32 0.13
N ASN A 217 18.00 -0.33 -1.03
CA ASN A 217 18.82 -1.52 -1.22
C ASN A 217 20.27 -1.11 -1.49
N ASN A 218 21.13 -2.11 -1.62
CA ASN A 218 22.54 -1.85 -1.85
C ASN A 218 22.79 -1.22 -3.23
N TYR A 219 23.77 -0.31 -3.28
CA TYR A 219 24.25 0.23 -4.56
C TYR A 219 25.02 -0.82 -5.36
N SER A 220 25.31 -0.52 -6.62
CA SER A 220 26.11 -1.38 -7.51
C SER A 220 27.59 -1.01 -7.46
N ASN A 221 28.47 -1.96 -7.78
CA ASN A 221 29.91 -1.71 -7.90
C ASN A 221 30.23 -0.84 -9.13
N ASN A 222 31.40 -0.20 -9.11
CA ASN A 222 31.99 0.61 -10.17
C ASN A 222 31.14 1.84 -10.56
N LEU A 223 30.51 2.47 -9.58
CA LEU A 223 29.76 3.71 -9.80
C LEU A 223 30.68 4.92 -9.67
N THR A 224 30.39 5.93 -10.48
CA THR A 224 31.00 7.26 -10.36
C THR A 224 29.90 8.27 -10.64
N CYS A 225 29.27 8.75 -9.57
CA CYS A 225 28.12 9.62 -9.65
C CYS A 225 28.52 11.05 -9.25
N HIS A 226 28.13 12.03 -10.05
CA HIS A 226 28.38 13.45 -9.78
C HIS A 226 27.08 14.25 -9.79
N TRP A 227 26.71 14.81 -8.65
CA TRP A 227 25.58 15.73 -8.55
C TRP A 227 26.10 17.15 -8.32
N VAL A 228 25.50 18.10 -9.02
CA VAL A 228 25.78 19.51 -8.83
C VAL A 228 24.47 20.22 -8.51
N LEU A 229 24.42 20.83 -7.34
CA LEU A 229 23.27 21.59 -6.86
C LEU A 229 23.52 23.08 -7.10
N GLU A 230 22.57 23.78 -7.72
CA GLU A 230 22.57 25.23 -7.83
C GLU A 230 21.33 25.82 -7.15
N ALA A 231 21.55 26.51 -6.03
CA ALA A 231 20.51 27.28 -5.34
C ALA A 231 20.23 28.64 -6.04
N PRO A 232 19.06 29.25 -5.80
CA PRO A 232 18.75 30.60 -6.28
C PRO A 232 19.81 31.62 -5.86
N GLN A 233 19.88 32.76 -6.57
CA GLN A 233 20.75 33.85 -6.17
C GLN A 233 20.44 34.33 -4.74
N GLY A 234 21.48 34.69 -3.98
CA GLY A 234 21.37 35.14 -2.58
C GLY A 234 21.14 34.03 -1.56
N HIS A 235 21.14 32.76 -1.98
CA HIS A 235 20.95 31.60 -1.11
C HIS A 235 22.25 30.80 -0.92
N LYS A 236 22.32 30.11 0.21
CA LYS A 236 23.30 29.07 0.52
C LYS A 236 22.57 27.72 0.59
N LEU A 237 23.34 26.64 0.62
CA LEU A 237 22.85 25.28 0.72
C LEU A 237 23.23 24.70 2.09
N HIS A 238 22.25 24.05 2.72
CA HIS A 238 22.47 23.18 3.86
C HIS A 238 22.20 21.74 3.42
N VAL A 239 23.09 20.82 3.78
CA VAL A 239 22.97 19.39 3.51
C VAL A 239 22.89 18.65 4.82
N HIS A 240 21.82 17.90 5.01
CA HIS A 240 21.64 17.02 6.15
C HIS A 240 21.84 15.56 5.72
N PHE A 241 22.65 14.83 6.50
CA PHE A 241 22.93 13.43 6.26
C PHE A 241 21.80 12.57 6.80
N GLU A 242 21.03 12.01 5.88
CA GLU A 242 19.94 11.12 6.23
C GLU A 242 20.46 9.70 6.48
N LYS A 243 21.31 9.18 5.60
CA LYS A 243 21.98 7.89 5.78
C LYS A 243 23.24 7.89 4.95
N VAL A 244 24.35 7.45 5.53
CA VAL A 244 25.55 7.11 4.77
C VAL A 244 26.03 5.79 5.32
N ALA A 245 26.02 4.77 4.48
CA ALA A 245 26.58 3.46 4.76
C ALA A 245 27.26 2.99 3.48
N LEU A 246 28.59 3.07 3.48
CA LEU A 246 29.44 2.65 2.38
C LEU A 246 30.12 1.32 2.77
N ALA A 247 30.59 0.57 1.80
CA ALA A 247 31.46 -0.57 2.07
C ALA A 247 32.78 -0.06 2.66
N GLU A 248 33.37 -0.82 3.58
CA GLU A 248 34.61 -0.41 4.25
C GLU A 248 35.81 -0.34 3.29
N ASP A 249 35.72 -1.05 2.16
CA ASP A 249 36.73 -1.09 1.11
C ASP A 249 36.48 0.06 0.10
N ASP A 250 37.33 1.07 0.12
CA ASP A 250 37.54 2.11 -0.89
C ASP A 250 36.31 2.88 -1.50
N ASP A 251 35.11 2.71 -0.95
CA ASP A 251 33.94 3.47 -1.37
C ASP A 251 33.92 4.85 -0.69
N ARG A 252 33.70 5.90 -1.48
CA ARG A 252 33.90 7.28 -1.01
C ARG A 252 32.74 8.21 -1.38
N LEU A 253 32.27 8.95 -0.38
CA LEU A 253 31.34 10.08 -0.54
C LEU A 253 32.09 11.39 -0.25
N LEU A 254 32.11 12.26 -1.25
CA LEU A 254 32.83 13.53 -1.22
C LEU A 254 31.87 14.68 -1.52
N ILE A 255 31.87 15.72 -0.68
CA ILE A 255 31.04 16.92 -0.84
C ILE A 255 31.96 18.14 -0.86
N LYS A 256 31.82 18.99 -1.89
CA LYS A 256 32.65 20.16 -2.15
C LYS A 256 31.82 21.43 -2.30
N ASN A 257 32.39 22.56 -1.88
CA ASN A 257 31.78 23.88 -1.88
C ASN A 257 32.02 24.61 -3.21
N GLY A 258 31.28 24.22 -4.24
CA GLY A 258 31.38 24.79 -5.59
C GLY A 258 30.63 23.96 -6.62
N ASP A 259 30.84 24.25 -7.89
CA ASP A 259 30.18 23.59 -9.03
C ASP A 259 31.10 22.62 -9.80
N ASN A 260 32.33 22.43 -9.33
CA ASN A 260 33.36 21.67 -10.04
C ASN A 260 34.20 20.81 -9.09
N ILE A 261 34.99 19.90 -9.69
CA ILE A 261 35.81 18.93 -8.97
C ILE A 261 36.97 19.57 -8.19
N ASP A 262 37.43 20.76 -8.57
CA ASP A 262 38.55 21.46 -7.93
C ASP A 262 38.11 22.32 -6.73
N ALA A 263 36.80 22.37 -6.45
CA ALA A 263 36.25 23.13 -5.35
C ALA A 263 36.72 22.61 -3.98
N ALA A 264 36.71 23.50 -2.98
CA ALA A 264 37.14 23.18 -1.62
C ALA A 264 36.26 22.07 -1.01
N VAL A 265 36.89 21.08 -0.38
CA VAL A 265 36.21 19.96 0.28
C VAL A 265 35.50 20.44 1.55
N LEU A 266 34.22 20.07 1.68
CA LEU A 266 33.43 20.27 2.89
C LEU A 266 33.33 18.99 3.72
N TYR A 267 33.23 17.85 3.05
CA TYR A 267 33.15 16.55 3.69
C TYR A 267 33.76 15.48 2.81
N ASP A 268 34.44 14.55 3.46
CA ASP A 268 35.11 13.43 2.84
C ASP A 268 35.02 12.22 3.77
N SER A 269 34.35 11.17 3.32
CA SER A 269 34.15 9.95 4.12
C SER A 269 35.44 9.21 4.45
N TYR A 270 36.56 9.51 3.78
CA TYR A 270 37.87 8.94 4.11
C TYR A 270 38.56 9.65 5.27
N GLU A 271 38.34 10.96 5.39
CA GLU A 271 39.01 11.79 6.38
C GLU A 271 38.20 11.91 7.67
N VAL A 272 36.89 11.64 7.60
CA VAL A 272 35.96 11.79 8.73
C VAL A 272 35.17 10.50 8.95
N GLU A 273 35.36 9.91 10.13
CA GLU A 273 34.70 8.65 10.54
C GLU A 273 33.21 8.83 10.88
N TYR A 274 32.83 9.99 11.42
CA TYR A 274 31.46 10.28 11.87
C TYR A 274 30.76 11.33 11.01
N LEU A 275 29.47 11.12 10.76
CA LEU A 275 28.64 12.10 10.05
C LEU A 275 28.39 13.34 10.93
N PRO A 276 28.60 14.57 10.41
CA PRO A 276 28.23 15.79 11.11
C PRO A 276 26.72 15.84 11.37
N VAL A 277 26.33 15.84 12.65
CA VAL A 277 24.91 15.82 13.06
C VAL A 277 24.18 17.08 12.59
N GLU A 278 24.84 18.24 12.72
CA GLU A 278 24.39 19.55 12.22
C GLU A 278 24.33 19.66 10.68
N GLY A 279 24.83 18.65 9.97
CA GLY A 279 24.97 18.68 8.52
C GLY A 279 26.12 19.56 8.03
N LEU A 280 26.05 19.95 6.76
CA LEU A 280 27.05 20.79 6.11
C LEU A 280 26.45 22.08 5.59
N LEU A 281 27.18 23.18 5.75
CA LEU A 281 26.80 24.49 5.23
C LEU A 281 27.73 24.88 4.09
N SER A 282 27.14 25.20 2.93
CA SER A 282 27.88 25.81 1.83
C SER A 282 28.15 27.29 2.11
N THR A 283 29.24 27.81 1.56
CA THR A 283 29.47 29.26 1.52
C THR A 283 29.07 29.87 0.18
N SER A 284 28.94 29.05 -0.87
CA SER A 284 28.45 29.43 -2.19
C SER A 284 27.00 28.96 -2.41
N ARG A 285 26.40 29.33 -3.55
CA ARG A 285 25.09 28.78 -3.97
C ARG A 285 25.22 27.41 -4.67
N HIS A 286 26.42 26.84 -4.70
CA HIS A 286 26.75 25.61 -5.41
C HIS A 286 27.30 24.55 -4.46
N LEU A 287 26.91 23.29 -4.70
CA LEU A 287 27.55 22.13 -4.08
C LEU A 287 27.81 21.07 -5.15
N PHE A 288 29.00 20.50 -5.10
CA PHE A 288 29.41 19.36 -5.92
C PHE A 288 29.49 18.14 -5.01
N ILE A 289 28.75 17.10 -5.33
CA ILE A 289 28.66 15.86 -4.55
C ILE A 289 29.09 14.71 -5.45
N GLU A 290 29.97 13.87 -4.94
CA GLU A 290 30.55 12.74 -5.65
C GLU A 290 30.45 11.47 -4.82
N LEU A 291 29.93 10.41 -5.43
CA LEU A 291 29.96 9.05 -4.89
C LEU A 291 30.74 8.17 -5.86
N THR A 292 31.83 7.59 -5.37
CA THR A 292 32.64 6.62 -6.10
C THR A 292 32.59 5.29 -5.40
N THR A 293 32.37 4.22 -6.16
CA THR A 293 32.39 2.86 -5.63
C THR A 293 33.36 1.98 -6.40
N ASP A 294 33.95 1.02 -5.71
CA ASP A 294 34.99 0.14 -6.23
C ASP A 294 34.40 -1.09 -6.96
N SER A 295 35.19 -2.14 -7.19
CA SER A 295 34.74 -3.35 -7.89
C SER A 295 34.06 -4.39 -7.00
N ALA A 296 34.11 -4.28 -5.67
CA ALA A 296 33.67 -5.30 -4.74
C ALA A 296 33.22 -4.74 -3.37
N GLY A 297 32.09 -5.24 -2.88
CA GLY A 297 31.49 -4.71 -1.66
C GLY A 297 30.38 -3.74 -2.01
N THR A 298 29.23 -3.91 -1.35
CA THR A 298 28.10 -3.00 -1.52
C THR A 298 27.47 -2.79 -0.17
N SER A 299 26.95 -1.59 0.05
CA SER A 299 26.20 -1.24 1.23
C SER A 299 24.95 -0.44 0.83
N THR A 300 24.15 -0.03 1.81
CA THR A 300 22.90 0.70 1.57
C THR A 300 23.09 2.00 0.78
N GLY A 301 24.26 2.62 0.91
CA GLY A 301 24.66 3.81 0.16
C GLY A 301 24.39 5.11 0.88
N ALA A 302 24.11 6.17 0.11
CA ALA A 302 23.99 7.52 0.60
C ALA A 302 22.58 8.09 0.33
N ALA A 303 22.00 8.70 1.34
CA ALA A 303 20.81 9.53 1.27
C ALA A 303 21.10 10.88 1.92
N LEU A 304 20.95 11.94 1.15
CA LEU A 304 21.25 13.31 1.55
C LEU A 304 20.01 14.17 1.33
N ARG A 305 19.60 14.91 2.35
CA ARG A 305 18.60 15.97 2.21
C ARG A 305 19.33 17.28 2.01
N TYR A 306 18.85 18.11 1.09
CA TYR A 306 19.42 19.44 0.88
C TYR A 306 18.32 20.48 0.87
N GLN A 307 18.69 21.70 1.25
CA GLN A 307 17.83 22.87 1.19
C GLN A 307 18.60 24.14 0.92
N ALA A 308 17.96 25.07 0.23
CA ALA A 308 18.45 26.40 0.00
C ALA A 308 17.80 27.37 0.97
N PHE A 309 18.62 28.14 1.66
CA PHE A 309 18.16 29.15 2.62
C PHE A 309 18.78 30.50 2.29
N THR A 310 18.02 31.57 2.55
CA THR A 310 18.45 32.93 2.22
C THR A 310 19.57 33.38 3.15
N THR A 311 20.55 34.09 2.61
CA THR A 311 21.58 34.74 3.44
C THR A 311 20.94 35.69 4.46
N GLY A 312 21.39 35.64 5.72
CA GLY A 312 20.80 36.44 6.81
C GLY A 312 19.67 35.75 7.59
N HIS A 313 19.36 34.49 7.30
CA HIS A 313 18.43 33.64 8.07
C HIS A 313 19.13 32.32 8.42
N CYS A 314 18.61 31.62 9.43
CA CYS A 314 19.00 30.24 9.69
C CYS A 314 18.35 29.30 8.66
N TYR A 315 18.93 28.11 8.51
CA TYR A 315 18.35 27.10 7.62
C TYR A 315 17.14 26.42 8.30
N GLU A 316 16.21 25.87 7.52
CA GLU A 316 15.04 25.17 8.07
C GLU A 316 15.47 23.88 8.80
N PRO A 317 15.20 23.73 10.11
CA PRO A 317 15.62 22.54 10.83
C PRO A 317 14.91 21.28 10.34
N PHE A 318 15.53 20.13 10.52
CA PHE A 318 14.94 18.86 10.14
C PHE A 318 15.15 17.82 11.24
N VAL A 319 14.04 17.24 11.69
CA VAL A 319 14.02 16.07 12.56
C VAL A 319 13.44 14.88 11.79
N ARG A 320 14.17 13.78 11.74
CA ARG A 320 13.68 12.54 11.15
C ARG A 320 12.81 11.79 12.16
N TYR A 321 11.65 11.30 11.75
CA TYR A 321 10.67 10.60 12.63
C TYR A 321 10.24 11.47 13.81
N GLY A 322 9.95 12.74 13.51
CA GLY A 322 9.49 13.70 14.48
C GLY A 322 8.77 14.86 13.82
N ASN A 323 8.27 15.74 14.67
CA ASN A 323 7.65 17.00 14.31
C ASN A 323 8.46 18.16 14.88
N LEU A 324 8.24 19.34 14.30
CA LEU A 324 8.79 20.59 14.80
C LEU A 324 7.69 21.64 14.81
N THR A 325 7.80 22.56 15.76
CA THR A 325 6.99 23.76 15.84
C THR A 325 7.90 24.96 15.94
N SER A 326 7.57 26.04 15.23
CA SER A 326 8.40 27.23 15.15
C SER A 326 7.62 28.48 15.56
N SER A 327 8.30 29.41 16.24
CA SER A 327 7.78 30.74 16.50
C SER A 327 7.73 31.61 15.24
N ASP A 328 8.61 31.35 14.26
CA ASP A 328 8.72 32.08 12.99
C ASP A 328 9.16 31.14 11.85
N ASN A 329 8.27 30.92 10.89
CA ASN A 329 8.51 30.04 9.74
C ASN A 329 9.43 30.67 8.68
N THR A 330 9.88 31.91 8.87
CA THR A 330 10.93 32.52 8.04
C THR A 330 12.34 32.22 8.55
N TRP A 331 12.47 31.62 9.73
CA TRP A 331 13.75 31.26 10.35
C TRP A 331 14.69 32.46 10.55
N ALA A 332 14.09 33.63 10.80
CA ALA A 332 14.81 34.86 11.07
C ALA A 332 15.55 34.82 12.42
N LEU A 333 16.42 35.80 12.64
CA LEU A 333 17.12 35.97 13.92
C LEU A 333 16.12 36.05 15.09
N GLY A 334 16.36 35.24 16.12
CA GLY A 334 15.50 35.07 17.29
C GLY A 334 14.36 34.06 17.09
N ALA A 335 14.27 33.37 15.96
CA ALA A 335 13.32 32.27 15.77
C ALA A 335 13.63 31.13 16.74
N LEU A 336 12.60 30.61 17.42
CA LEU A 336 12.66 29.47 18.32
C LEU A 336 11.97 28.27 17.67
N VAL A 337 12.60 27.10 17.75
CA VAL A 337 12.07 25.85 17.20
C VAL A 337 12.07 24.79 18.29
N GLU A 338 10.90 24.20 18.53
CA GLU A 338 10.69 23.11 19.49
C GLU A 338 10.42 21.81 18.73
N PHE A 339 11.07 20.74 19.16
CA PHE A 339 11.01 19.43 18.51
C PHE A 339 10.27 18.40 19.36
N GLY A 340 9.60 17.47 18.69
CA GLY A 340 9.02 16.27 19.28
C GLY A 340 9.25 15.06 18.38
N CYS A 341 9.36 13.86 18.97
CA CYS A 341 9.47 12.63 18.20
C CYS A 341 8.09 12.05 17.87
N ASP A 342 8.01 11.33 16.76
CA ASP A 342 6.82 10.57 16.38
C ASP A 342 6.60 9.41 17.38
N PRO A 343 5.36 8.91 17.54
CA PRO A 343 5.07 7.80 18.46
C PRO A 343 5.96 6.58 18.22
N GLY A 344 6.59 6.08 19.29
CA GLY A 344 7.52 4.95 19.27
C GLY A 344 8.99 5.33 19.02
N TYR A 345 9.30 6.60 18.80
CA TYR A 345 10.65 7.14 18.73
C TYR A 345 10.98 7.98 19.97
N THR A 346 12.24 7.95 20.40
CA THR A 346 12.73 8.73 21.55
C THR A 346 13.88 9.65 21.12
N MET A 347 14.00 10.80 21.81
CA MET A 347 15.09 11.75 21.60
C MET A 347 16.37 11.25 22.27
N GLU A 348 17.42 10.97 21.50
CA GLU A 348 18.70 10.45 22.03
C GLU A 348 19.84 11.49 22.00
N GLN A 349 19.75 12.49 21.11
CA GLN A 349 20.79 13.50 20.87
C GLN A 349 20.14 14.85 20.56
N GLY A 350 20.90 15.95 20.67
CA GLY A 350 20.48 17.32 20.32
C GLY A 350 19.62 18.01 21.39
N SER A 351 19.14 19.20 21.08
CA SER A 351 18.30 19.99 21.97
C SER A 351 16.81 19.87 21.62
N VAL A 352 15.94 19.86 22.63
CA VAL A 352 14.48 19.94 22.46
C VAL A 352 14.06 21.30 21.89
N THR A 353 14.86 22.34 22.11
CA THR A 353 14.59 23.68 21.60
C THR A 353 15.87 24.36 21.10
N ILE A 354 15.81 24.95 19.91
CA ILE A 354 16.92 25.73 19.32
C ILE A 354 16.49 27.15 18.98
N GLU A 355 17.45 28.07 18.98
CA GLU A 355 17.27 29.50 18.68
C GLU A 355 18.20 29.93 17.55
N CYS A 356 17.67 30.69 16.58
CA CYS A 356 18.47 31.30 15.53
C CYS A 356 19.21 32.53 16.08
N ILE A 357 20.51 32.39 16.33
CA ILE A 357 21.33 33.40 16.96
C ILE A 357 22.34 34.02 15.97
N ASN A 358 23.11 35.00 16.46
CA ASN A 358 24.22 35.68 15.77
C ASN A 358 23.80 36.63 14.62
N PRO A 359 23.72 37.96 14.89
CA PRO A 359 23.30 38.95 13.91
C PRO A 359 24.16 39.07 12.65
N ASN A 360 25.46 38.72 12.74
CA ASN A 360 26.41 38.88 11.63
C ASN A 360 26.47 37.64 10.73
N ASN A 361 26.25 36.46 11.29
CA ASN A 361 26.20 35.20 10.56
C ASN A 361 25.20 34.27 11.25
N PRO A 362 23.89 34.39 10.91
CA PRO A 362 22.82 33.67 11.58
C PRO A 362 23.05 32.16 11.53
N GLN A 363 22.95 31.53 12.69
CA GLN A 363 23.16 30.10 12.90
C GLN A 363 22.38 29.61 14.13
N TRP A 364 22.00 28.34 14.14
CA TRP A 364 21.37 27.74 15.32
C TRP A 364 22.36 27.67 16.48
N ASN A 365 21.87 27.87 17.70
CA ASN A 365 22.69 27.82 18.91
C ASN A 365 23.06 26.40 19.36
N ASP A 366 22.31 25.40 18.90
CA ASP A 366 22.48 23.98 19.19
C ASP A 366 21.99 23.15 17.98
N THR A 367 22.15 21.83 18.05
CA THR A 367 21.83 20.86 17.00
C THR A 367 20.43 20.27 17.16
N GLU A 368 19.81 19.90 16.03
CA GLU A 368 18.51 19.24 15.99
C GLU A 368 18.57 17.86 16.66
N PRO A 369 17.47 17.41 17.27
CA PRO A 369 17.48 16.14 17.96
C PRO A 369 17.37 14.94 17.01
N ALA A 370 17.99 13.84 17.41
CA ALA A 370 17.90 12.56 16.69
C ALA A 370 16.83 11.67 17.34
N CYS A 371 15.68 11.51 16.68
CA CYS A 371 14.63 10.59 17.09
C CYS A 371 14.94 9.17 16.60
N ARG A 372 15.08 8.21 17.52
CA ARG A 372 15.40 6.81 17.19
C ARG A 372 14.47 5.83 17.92
N ALA A 373 14.21 4.69 17.29
CA ALA A 373 13.58 3.56 17.95
C ALA A 373 14.63 2.85 18.81
N VAL A 374 14.48 2.92 20.13
CA VAL A 374 15.45 2.41 21.10
C VAL A 374 15.15 0.98 21.54
N CYS A 375 16.21 0.27 21.91
CA CYS A 375 16.13 -1.05 22.51
C CYS A 375 15.81 -0.91 23.99
N SER A 376 14.57 -1.25 24.37
CA SER A 376 14.00 -1.19 25.73
C SER A 376 13.36 0.14 26.13
N GLY A 377 12.43 0.10 27.09
CA GLY A 377 11.76 1.27 27.64
C GLY A 377 10.55 0.91 28.51
N GLU A 378 10.11 1.86 29.33
CA GLU A 378 8.89 1.76 30.15
C GLU A 378 7.86 2.76 29.62
N MET A 379 6.61 2.34 29.48
CA MET A 379 5.54 3.15 28.90
C MET A 379 4.30 3.09 29.80
N THR A 380 3.73 4.27 30.10
CA THR A 380 2.53 4.38 30.96
C THR A 380 1.35 5.06 30.25
N ASP A 381 1.47 5.28 28.93
CA ASP A 381 0.44 5.95 28.15
C ASP A 381 -0.76 5.03 27.89
N SER A 382 -1.96 5.61 27.70
CA SER A 382 -3.16 4.83 27.35
C SER A 382 -3.10 4.24 25.93
N ALA A 383 -2.21 4.74 25.08
CA ALA A 383 -1.95 4.18 23.76
C ALA A 383 -0.57 4.63 23.27
N GLY A 384 0.07 3.80 22.45
CA GLY A 384 1.38 4.11 21.91
C GLY A 384 1.87 3.08 20.90
N VAL A 385 3.16 3.16 20.58
CA VAL A 385 3.80 2.30 19.58
C VAL A 385 5.11 1.78 20.11
N VAL A 386 5.31 0.47 20.01
CA VAL A 386 6.60 -0.19 20.23
C VAL A 386 7.16 -0.58 18.86
N LEU A 387 8.38 -0.12 18.60
CA LEU A 387 9.11 -0.35 17.37
C LEU A 387 10.31 -1.25 17.63
N SER A 388 10.69 -2.07 16.65
CA SER A 388 11.99 -2.73 16.72
C SER A 388 13.12 -1.69 16.73
N PRO A 389 14.26 -1.98 17.36
CA PRO A 389 15.39 -1.07 17.37
C PRO A 389 15.78 -0.63 15.96
N ASN A 390 16.10 0.65 15.78
CA ASN A 390 16.43 1.29 14.50
C ASN A 390 15.31 1.34 13.44
N TRP A 391 14.08 0.91 13.73
CA TRP A 391 12.98 0.91 12.76
C TRP A 391 12.82 2.27 12.05
N PRO A 392 12.63 2.31 10.71
CA PRO A 392 12.38 1.20 9.78
C PRO A 392 13.64 0.51 9.23
N GLU A 393 14.82 0.88 9.73
CA GLU A 393 16.04 0.15 9.41
C GLU A 393 16.07 -1.20 10.14
N ALA A 394 16.94 -2.10 9.70
CA ALA A 394 17.09 -3.40 10.35
C ALA A 394 17.66 -3.23 11.77
N TYR A 395 17.18 -4.06 12.70
CA TYR A 395 17.72 -4.18 14.05
C TYR A 395 19.11 -4.84 14.03
N ASP A 396 19.90 -4.59 15.06
CA ASP A 396 21.25 -5.16 15.16
C ASP A 396 21.21 -6.62 15.65
N LYS A 397 22.29 -7.35 15.40
CA LYS A 397 22.47 -8.75 15.84
C LYS A 397 22.82 -8.85 17.33
N GLY A 398 22.36 -9.91 18.00
CA GLY A 398 22.68 -10.17 19.41
C GLY A 398 22.05 -9.19 20.40
N GLN A 399 20.96 -8.54 20.05
CA GLN A 399 20.21 -7.64 20.92
C GLN A 399 19.28 -8.42 21.86
N ASP A 400 19.11 -7.91 23.08
CA ASP A 400 18.10 -8.37 24.05
C ASP A 400 17.39 -7.13 24.60
N CYS A 401 16.23 -6.83 24.03
CA CYS A 401 15.46 -5.61 24.30
C CYS A 401 14.19 -5.94 25.08
N ILE A 402 13.87 -5.11 26.08
CA ILE A 402 12.71 -5.32 26.97
C ILE A 402 11.89 -4.05 27.08
N TRP A 403 10.61 -4.11 26.70
CA TRP A 403 9.66 -3.02 26.90
C TRP A 403 8.62 -3.40 27.95
N GLY A 404 8.44 -2.55 28.97
CA GLY A 404 7.35 -2.62 29.93
C GLY A 404 6.25 -1.64 29.56
N ILE A 405 5.00 -2.10 29.55
CA ILE A 405 3.84 -1.23 29.33
C ILE A 405 2.86 -1.45 30.49
N HIS A 406 2.51 -0.36 31.16
CA HIS A 406 1.55 -0.31 32.25
C HIS A 406 0.41 0.65 31.89
N VAL A 407 -0.83 0.22 32.05
CA VAL A 407 -2.03 1.09 31.92
C VAL A 407 -2.81 1.13 33.22
N GLU A 408 -3.95 1.81 33.26
CA GLU A 408 -4.78 1.84 34.47
C GLU A 408 -5.15 0.42 34.97
N GLU A 409 -5.12 0.22 36.29
CA GLU A 409 -5.27 -1.09 36.97
C GLU A 409 -6.56 -1.86 36.59
N ASP A 410 -7.66 -1.16 36.31
CA ASP A 410 -8.97 -1.72 35.95
C ASP A 410 -9.10 -2.03 34.45
N LYS A 411 -8.08 -1.72 33.66
CA LYS A 411 -8.03 -1.91 32.22
C LYS A 411 -7.19 -3.13 31.86
N ARG A 412 -7.05 -3.35 30.56
CA ARG A 412 -6.12 -4.30 29.95
C ARG A 412 -5.58 -3.72 28.65
N ILE A 413 -4.59 -4.35 28.06
CA ILE A 413 -3.89 -3.85 26.88
C ILE A 413 -4.26 -4.73 25.68
N MET A 414 -4.71 -4.08 24.60
CA MET A 414 -4.79 -4.68 23.28
C MET A 414 -3.50 -4.35 22.53
N LEU A 415 -2.76 -5.38 22.12
CA LEU A 415 -1.61 -5.26 21.24
C LEU A 415 -2.03 -5.56 19.80
N ASP A 416 -1.69 -4.66 18.89
CA ASP A 416 -2.01 -4.70 17.47
C ASP A 416 -0.71 -4.78 16.66
N ILE A 417 -0.30 -6.01 16.34
CA ILE A 417 0.98 -6.30 15.68
C ILE A 417 0.79 -6.11 14.18
N ARG A 418 1.06 -4.90 13.69
CA ARG A 418 0.85 -4.51 12.29
C ARG A 418 1.89 -5.07 11.36
N VAL A 419 3.15 -5.04 11.80
CA VAL A 419 4.28 -5.59 11.06
C VAL A 419 5.02 -6.56 11.97
N LEU A 420 5.28 -7.75 11.47
CA LEU A 420 6.22 -8.69 12.08
C LEU A 420 6.99 -9.40 10.98
N ASN A 421 8.24 -9.02 10.82
CA ASN A 421 9.17 -9.58 9.86
C ASN A 421 10.56 -9.64 10.50
N ILE A 422 10.73 -10.61 11.40
CA ILE A 422 11.99 -10.88 12.08
C ILE A 422 12.66 -12.12 11.50
N GLY A 423 13.95 -12.33 11.79
CA GLY A 423 14.67 -13.51 11.36
C GLY A 423 14.03 -14.80 11.91
N LYS A 424 14.34 -15.92 11.28
CA LYS A 424 13.77 -17.22 11.68
C LYS A 424 14.31 -17.72 13.03
N ASN A 425 15.49 -17.26 13.41
CA ASN A 425 16.15 -17.62 14.66
C ASN A 425 15.87 -16.62 15.79
N ASP A 426 15.52 -15.39 15.44
CA ASP A 426 15.13 -14.34 16.39
C ASP A 426 13.80 -14.69 17.07
N LEU A 427 13.57 -14.10 18.24
CA LEU A 427 12.41 -14.39 19.08
C LEU A 427 11.80 -13.10 19.63
N LEU A 428 10.50 -12.93 19.42
CA LEU A 428 9.68 -11.90 20.06
C LEU A 428 8.69 -12.57 21.00
N THR A 429 8.78 -12.26 22.30
CA THR A 429 7.96 -12.85 23.36
C THR A 429 7.11 -11.78 24.03
N PHE A 430 5.84 -12.11 24.30
CA PHE A 430 4.91 -11.26 25.03
C PHE A 430 4.52 -11.95 26.34
N TYR A 431 4.67 -11.25 27.46
CA TYR A 431 4.39 -11.72 28.82
C TYR A 431 3.21 -10.93 29.41
N ASP A 432 2.18 -11.63 29.88
CA ASP A 432 0.98 -11.04 30.53
C ASP A 432 1.28 -10.69 31.99
N GLY A 433 1.99 -9.59 32.20
CA GLY A 433 2.43 -9.09 33.50
C GLY A 433 3.55 -8.06 33.35
N ASP A 434 4.10 -7.64 34.48
CA ASP A 434 5.13 -6.60 34.63
C ASP A 434 6.58 -7.14 34.56
N ASP A 435 6.75 -8.46 34.48
CA ASP A 435 8.07 -9.10 34.40
C ASP A 435 8.17 -10.28 33.42
N LEU A 436 9.40 -10.77 33.23
CA LEU A 436 9.73 -11.91 32.36
C LEU A 436 9.35 -13.27 32.96
N THR A 437 8.86 -13.32 34.20
CA THR A 437 8.38 -14.53 34.88
C THR A 437 6.88 -14.74 34.70
N ALA A 438 6.17 -13.71 34.24
CA ALA A 438 4.76 -13.73 33.95
C ALA A 438 4.38 -14.72 32.84
N LYS A 439 3.07 -14.95 32.70
CA LYS A 439 2.55 -15.93 31.75
C LYS A 439 2.79 -15.47 30.31
N VAL A 440 3.41 -16.33 29.49
CA VAL A 440 3.62 -16.05 28.06
C VAL A 440 2.28 -16.04 27.31
N LEU A 441 1.95 -14.90 26.68
CA LEU A 441 0.81 -14.76 25.76
C LEU A 441 1.11 -15.39 24.40
N GLY A 442 2.34 -15.21 23.93
CA GLY A 442 2.77 -15.72 22.63
C GLY A 442 4.26 -15.51 22.39
N GLN A 443 4.81 -16.38 21.54
CA GLN A 443 6.18 -16.35 21.06
C GLN A 443 6.18 -16.44 19.55
N TYR A 444 6.86 -15.50 18.90
CA TYR A 444 6.82 -15.37 17.45
C TYR A 444 8.23 -15.30 16.87
N LYS A 445 8.36 -15.87 15.67
CA LYS A 445 9.56 -15.92 14.85
C LYS A 445 9.19 -15.76 13.38
N GLY A 446 10.14 -15.34 12.55
CA GLY A 446 9.92 -15.16 11.12
C GLY A 446 8.93 -14.05 10.80
N SER A 447 8.40 -14.08 9.58
CA SER A 447 7.34 -13.17 9.16
C SER A 447 5.94 -13.72 9.49
N LYS A 448 5.06 -12.85 9.98
CA LYS A 448 3.65 -13.14 10.25
C LYS A 448 2.75 -12.04 9.67
N SER A 449 1.57 -12.42 9.21
CA SER A 449 0.51 -11.48 8.85
C SER A 449 -0.01 -10.75 10.08
N HIS A 450 -0.56 -9.55 9.90
CA HIS A 450 -1.21 -8.74 10.94
C HIS A 450 -2.11 -9.57 11.88
N PHE A 451 -1.90 -9.43 13.19
CA PHE A 451 -2.70 -10.08 14.24
C PHE A 451 -2.77 -9.22 15.51
N LYS A 452 -3.64 -9.63 16.45
CA LYS A 452 -3.86 -8.94 17.72
C LYS A 452 -3.70 -9.88 18.90
N LEU A 453 -3.24 -9.34 20.03
CA LEU A 453 -3.20 -9.99 21.33
C LEU A 453 -3.92 -9.12 22.36
N TYR A 454 -4.40 -9.76 23.43
CA TYR A 454 -5.03 -9.10 24.55
C TYR A 454 -4.45 -9.65 25.84
N THR A 455 -4.04 -8.76 26.73
CA THR A 455 -3.60 -9.12 28.08
C THR A 455 -4.80 -9.47 28.96
N SER A 456 -4.55 -10.12 30.09
CA SER A 456 -5.54 -10.26 31.17
C SER A 456 -5.32 -9.25 32.29
N SER A 457 -4.11 -8.70 32.41
CA SER A 457 -3.72 -7.68 33.38
C SER A 457 -3.54 -6.29 32.74
N ALA A 458 -3.27 -5.28 33.57
CA ALA A 458 -2.92 -3.92 33.16
C ALA A 458 -1.46 -3.80 32.68
N ASP A 459 -0.69 -4.89 32.77
CA ASP A 459 0.74 -4.91 32.48
C ASP A 459 1.06 -5.86 31.32
N VAL A 460 2.05 -5.48 30.51
CA VAL A 460 2.66 -6.40 29.55
C VAL A 460 4.14 -6.11 29.41
N THR A 461 4.95 -7.16 29.50
CA THR A 461 6.37 -7.12 29.15
C THR A 461 6.57 -7.72 27.77
N ILE A 462 7.30 -7.01 26.91
CA ILE A 462 7.65 -7.45 25.57
C ILE A 462 9.16 -7.64 25.51
N GLN A 463 9.63 -8.82 25.14
CA GLN A 463 11.05 -9.11 24.99
C GLN A 463 11.38 -9.48 23.53
N PHE A 464 12.39 -8.83 22.97
CA PHE A 464 12.94 -9.15 21.66
C PHE A 464 14.40 -9.59 21.77
N GLN A 465 14.70 -10.77 21.23
CA GLN A 465 16.03 -11.36 21.21
C GLN A 465 16.45 -11.63 19.76
N SER A 466 17.52 -10.98 19.29
CA SER A 466 18.11 -11.24 17.98
C SER A 466 19.32 -12.18 18.08
N ASP A 467 19.41 -13.13 17.15
CA ASP A 467 20.49 -14.10 17.08
C ASP A 467 21.80 -13.43 16.59
N PRO A 468 22.93 -13.56 17.31
CA PRO A 468 24.21 -12.97 16.91
C PRO A 468 24.73 -13.43 15.53
N ALA A 469 24.25 -14.58 15.02
CA ALA A 469 24.65 -15.14 13.75
C ALA A 469 23.68 -14.84 12.59
N THR A 470 22.51 -14.22 12.86
CA THR A 470 21.52 -13.93 11.84
C THR A 470 21.79 -12.56 11.22
N GLU A 471 21.93 -12.53 9.90
CA GLU A 471 22.07 -11.29 9.14
C GLU A 471 20.70 -10.88 8.55
N VAL A 472 20.18 -9.75 9.01
CA VAL A 472 18.93 -9.17 8.51
C VAL A 472 19.26 -7.82 7.89
N TYR A 473 19.04 -7.71 6.58
CA TYR A 473 19.31 -6.49 5.81
C TYR A 473 18.04 -5.98 5.16
N GLY A 474 17.97 -4.67 4.99
CA GLY A 474 16.92 -3.99 4.24
C GLY A 474 15.87 -3.32 5.15
N TYR A 475 15.19 -2.34 4.56
CA TYR A 475 14.18 -1.54 5.25
C TYR A 475 12.88 -2.33 5.47
N GLY A 476 12.24 -2.10 6.61
CA GLY A 476 10.97 -2.71 6.97
C GLY A 476 11.10 -4.15 7.52
N ASN A 477 12.32 -4.59 7.84
CA ASN A 477 12.53 -5.82 8.61
C ASN A 477 12.59 -5.47 10.10
N GLY A 478 11.74 -6.09 10.90
CA GLY A 478 11.50 -5.71 12.29
C GLY A 478 10.04 -5.90 12.68
N PHE A 479 9.58 -5.10 13.63
CA PHE A 479 8.18 -5.13 14.06
C PHE A 479 7.65 -3.74 14.41
N VAL A 480 6.34 -3.58 14.24
CA VAL A 480 5.57 -2.40 14.63
C VAL A 480 4.35 -2.88 15.38
N ILE A 481 4.29 -2.52 16.66
CA ILE A 481 3.24 -2.95 17.58
C ILE A 481 2.57 -1.69 18.11
N HIS A 482 1.30 -1.51 17.77
CA HIS A 482 0.49 -0.50 18.43
C HIS A 482 -0.15 -1.10 19.66
N PHE A 483 -0.16 -0.37 20.76
CA PHE A 483 -0.89 -0.79 21.96
C PHE A 483 -1.96 0.23 22.30
N PHE A 484 -3.07 -0.27 22.83
CA PHE A 484 -4.20 0.52 23.26
C PHE A 484 -4.74 -0.04 24.56
N GLU A 485 -4.99 0.84 25.51
CA GLU A 485 -5.80 0.57 26.68
C GLU A 485 -7.22 0.25 26.22
N VAL A 486 -7.74 -0.87 26.73
CA VAL A 486 -9.11 -1.31 26.49
C VAL A 486 -9.72 -1.81 27.79
N THR A 487 -11.04 -1.78 27.87
CA THR A 487 -11.75 -2.36 29.02
C THR A 487 -11.53 -3.88 29.07
N ARG A 488 -11.59 -4.45 30.28
CA ARG A 488 -11.44 -5.90 30.48
C ARG A 488 -12.55 -6.66 29.77
N ASN A 489 -12.23 -7.86 29.27
CA ASN A 489 -13.14 -8.70 28.46
C ASN A 489 -14.45 -9.07 29.19
N ASP A 490 -14.49 -8.83 30.49
CA ASP A 490 -15.66 -9.04 31.31
C ASP A 490 -16.70 -7.93 31.06
N THR A 491 -16.36 -6.78 30.47
CA THR A 491 -17.32 -5.68 30.25
C THR A 491 -18.17 -5.87 28.98
N CYS A 492 -19.49 -5.94 29.16
CA CYS A 492 -20.52 -5.85 28.14
C CYS A 492 -20.66 -4.41 27.60
N PRO A 493 -21.05 -4.21 26.33
CA PRO A 493 -21.34 -2.88 25.78
C PRO A 493 -22.42 -2.14 26.58
N GLU A 494 -22.34 -0.81 26.65
CA GLU A 494 -23.41 -0.01 27.24
C GLU A 494 -24.74 -0.23 26.51
N LEU A 495 -25.77 -0.58 27.30
CA LEU A 495 -27.12 -0.77 26.79
C LEU A 495 -27.88 0.56 26.72
N PRO A 496 -28.70 0.78 25.68
CA PRO A 496 -29.42 2.04 25.45
C PRO A 496 -30.43 2.34 26.56
N GLU A 497 -30.67 3.65 26.78
CA GLU A 497 -31.72 4.16 27.67
C GLU A 497 -33.12 3.97 27.07
N ILE A 498 -34.12 3.76 27.94
CA ILE A 498 -35.52 3.60 27.55
C ILE A 498 -36.31 4.90 27.76
N THR A 499 -37.22 5.22 26.84
CA THR A 499 -38.10 6.40 26.95
C THR A 499 -39.26 6.12 27.91
N ASN A 500 -39.50 7.00 28.88
CA ASN A 500 -40.48 6.85 29.98
C ASN A 500 -40.20 5.69 30.95
N GLY A 501 -38.94 5.33 31.17
CA GLY A 501 -38.55 4.39 32.21
C GLY A 501 -37.17 4.73 32.76
N TRP A 502 -36.68 3.93 33.70
CA TRP A 502 -35.31 4.03 34.20
C TRP A 502 -34.63 2.66 34.24
N LYS A 503 -33.32 2.65 34.00
CA LYS A 503 -32.47 1.46 34.15
C LYS A 503 -31.70 1.54 35.47
N SER A 504 -31.52 0.39 36.11
CA SER A 504 -30.62 0.24 37.25
C SER A 504 -29.76 -1.00 37.05
N SER A 505 -28.44 -0.86 37.21
CA SER A 505 -27.51 -1.98 37.18
C SER A 505 -27.18 -2.47 38.60
N SER A 506 -26.95 -3.77 38.75
CA SER A 506 -26.48 -4.35 40.01
C SER A 506 -25.02 -3.99 40.34
N HIS A 507 -24.27 -3.48 39.35
CA HIS A 507 -22.87 -3.07 39.48
C HIS A 507 -22.60 -1.80 38.64
N PRO A 508 -21.65 -0.92 39.03
CA PRO A 508 -21.35 0.31 38.31
C PRO A 508 -20.87 0.04 36.88
N ASP A 509 -20.01 -0.97 36.73
CA ASP A 509 -19.48 -1.42 35.45
C ASP A 509 -20.27 -2.62 34.95
N LEU A 510 -20.54 -2.66 33.64
CA LEU A 510 -21.31 -3.73 32.99
C LEU A 510 -20.47 -4.99 32.79
N VAL A 511 -19.97 -5.60 33.86
CA VAL A 511 -19.13 -6.82 33.78
C VAL A 511 -19.96 -8.11 33.65
N GLN A 512 -19.32 -9.23 33.31
CA GLN A 512 -19.94 -10.54 33.18
C GLN A 512 -20.66 -10.91 34.49
N GLY A 513 -21.97 -11.17 34.41
CA GLY A 513 -22.82 -11.43 35.58
C GLY A 513 -23.56 -10.21 36.13
N THR A 514 -23.33 -9.01 35.59
CA THR A 514 -24.11 -7.81 35.94
C THR A 514 -25.55 -7.96 35.47
N VAL A 515 -26.50 -7.70 36.37
CA VAL A 515 -27.93 -7.70 36.06
C VAL A 515 -28.38 -6.26 35.86
N VAL A 516 -28.84 -5.95 34.64
CA VAL A 516 -29.46 -4.66 34.32
C VAL A 516 -30.98 -4.84 34.37
N THR A 517 -31.62 -4.06 35.23
CA THR A 517 -33.09 -4.07 35.39
C THR A 517 -33.67 -2.83 34.76
N TYR A 518 -34.69 -3.01 33.92
CA TYR A 518 -35.45 -1.93 33.31
C TYR A 518 -36.83 -1.84 33.97
N GLN A 519 -37.24 -0.63 34.35
CA GLN A 519 -38.59 -0.33 34.84
C GLN A 519 -39.22 0.72 33.93
N CYS A 520 -40.39 0.40 33.37
CA CYS A 520 -41.21 1.28 32.53
C CYS A 520 -42.45 1.75 33.30
#